data_AF-A0A084WYH4-F1
#
_entry.id   AF-A0A084WYH4-F1
#
_cell.length_a   1.000
_cell.length_b   1.000
_cell.length_c   1.000
_cell.angle_alpha   90.00
_cell.angle_beta   90.00
_cell.angle_gamma   90.00
#
_symmetry.space_group_name_H-M   'P 1'
#
loop_
_entity.id
_entity.type
_entity.pdbx_description
1 polymer ?
#
loop_
_entity_poly.entity_id
_entity_poly.type
_entity_poly.pdbx_seq_one_letter_code
_entity_poly.pdbx_strand_id
1 'polypeptide(L)'
;MQEGQNRKTSSLSILAIAGVEPYQEKPGEEYMNDAQLSHFKRILEAWRNQLRDEVDRTVSHMQEEAANFPDPADRATQEEEFSLELRNRDRERKLIKKIEKTLKKVEDDDFGYCESCGVEIGIRRLEARPTADLCIDCKTLAEIREKQMAG
;
A
#
# COMPACT_ATOMS: atom_id res chain seq x y z
N MET A 1 -21.19 -14.08 32.27
CA MET A 1 -21.22 -13.12 31.16
C MET A 1 -19.80 -12.63 30.98
N GLN A 2 -19.08 -13.14 29.98
CA GLN A 2 -17.76 -12.63 29.60
C GLN A 2 -17.84 -12.32 28.12
N GLU A 3 -17.69 -11.02 27.82
CA GLU A 3 -17.90 -10.40 26.52
C GLU A 3 -16.72 -10.66 25.59
N GLY A 4 -17.02 -10.56 24.29
CA GLY A 4 -16.23 -11.08 23.20
C GLY A 4 -14.81 -10.54 23.09
N GLN A 5 -13.90 -11.44 22.76
CA GLN A 5 -12.64 -11.12 22.11
C GLN A 5 -12.67 -11.72 20.71
N ASN A 6 -13.21 -10.95 19.75
CA ASN A 6 -13.01 -11.22 18.33
C ASN A 6 -12.08 -10.14 17.77
N ARG A 7 -10.77 -10.34 17.92
CA ARG A 7 -9.76 -9.60 17.14
C ARG A 7 -9.04 -10.59 16.24
N LYS A 8 -9.70 -10.97 15.15
CA LYS A 8 -9.00 -11.47 13.97
C LYS A 8 -8.36 -10.27 13.27
N THR A 9 -7.31 -9.70 13.84
CA THR A 9 -6.41 -8.82 13.09
C THR A 9 -5.72 -9.69 12.07
N SER A 10 -6.14 -9.61 10.80
CA SER A 10 -5.46 -10.36 9.74
C SER A 10 -4.01 -9.86 9.69
N SER A 11 -3.08 -10.82 9.67
CA SER A 11 -1.63 -10.61 9.56
C SER A 11 -1.19 -9.92 8.26
N LEU A 12 -2.13 -9.41 7.46
CA LEU A 12 -1.96 -8.80 6.14
C LEU A 12 -2.29 -7.31 6.13
N SER A 13 -2.61 -6.70 7.28
CA SER A 13 -2.89 -5.26 7.33
C SER A 13 -1.59 -4.44 7.34
N ILE A 14 -1.56 -3.31 6.62
CA ILE A 14 -0.42 -2.36 6.58
C ILE A 14 -0.02 -1.91 7.99
N LEU A 15 -1.00 -1.83 8.91
CA LEU A 15 -0.75 -1.51 10.31
C LEU A 15 0.06 -2.61 11.04
N ALA A 16 -0.21 -3.88 10.75
CA ALA A 16 0.54 -5.00 11.32
C ALA A 16 1.99 -5.01 10.85
N ILE A 17 2.22 -4.72 9.56
CA ILE A 17 3.56 -4.56 8.97
C ILE A 17 4.36 -3.50 9.73
N ALA A 18 3.71 -2.36 10.01
CA ALA A 18 4.33 -1.25 10.69
C ALA A 18 4.43 -1.40 12.21
N GLY A 19 3.87 -2.47 12.78
CA GLY A 19 3.80 -2.67 14.23
C GLY A 19 3.08 -1.50 14.92
N VAL A 20 2.01 -1.00 14.30
CA VAL A 20 1.21 0.12 14.84
C VAL A 20 -0.21 -0.34 15.12
N GLU A 21 -0.80 0.21 16.17
CA GLU A 21 -2.24 0.11 16.37
C GLU A 21 -2.95 1.25 15.62
N PRO A 22 -4.25 1.07 15.29
CA PRO A 22 -5.04 2.14 14.69
C PRO A 22 -5.08 3.39 15.61
N TYR A 23 -4.79 4.55 15.04
CA TYR A 23 -4.82 5.87 15.67
C TYR A 23 -6.16 6.14 16.36
N GLN A 24 -6.12 6.88 17.46
CA GLN A 24 -7.29 7.24 18.26
C GLN A 24 -7.39 8.76 18.29
N GLU A 25 -8.28 9.30 17.47
CA GLU A 25 -8.54 10.73 17.37
C GLU A 25 -9.07 11.29 18.70
N LYS A 26 -8.50 12.41 19.14
CA LYS A 26 -8.99 13.12 20.34
C LYS A 26 -10.02 14.17 19.92
N PRO A 27 -11.04 14.46 20.77
CA PRO A 27 -11.97 15.54 20.48
C PRO A 27 -11.26 16.88 20.32
N GLY A 28 -11.53 17.57 19.20
CA GLY A 28 -10.93 18.88 18.91
C GLY A 28 -9.45 18.84 18.52
N GLU A 29 -8.92 17.65 18.21
CA GLU A 29 -7.57 17.50 17.68
C GLU A 29 -7.45 18.10 16.28
N GLU A 30 -6.41 18.87 16.04
CA GLU A 30 -6.11 19.42 14.72
C GLU A 30 -5.70 18.30 13.76
N TYR A 31 -6.29 18.33 12.56
CA TYR A 31 -6.04 17.36 11.51
C TYR A 31 -4.60 17.49 10.99
N MET A 32 -3.92 16.36 10.82
CA MET A 32 -2.53 16.26 10.37
C MET A 32 -1.52 17.02 11.25
N ASN A 33 -1.73 17.00 12.56
CA ASN A 33 -0.70 17.40 13.51
C ASN A 33 0.53 16.45 13.51
N ASP A 34 1.59 16.85 14.20
CA ASP A 34 2.86 16.10 14.32
C ASP A 34 2.68 14.63 14.71
N ALA A 35 1.73 14.32 15.61
CA ALA A 35 1.49 12.95 16.06
C ALA A 35 0.83 12.09 14.97
N GLN A 36 -0.11 12.67 14.22
CA GLN A 36 -0.75 12.01 13.07
C GLN A 36 0.24 11.81 11.92
N LEU A 37 1.01 12.85 11.57
CA LEU A 37 2.04 12.75 10.53
C LEU A 37 3.11 11.72 10.89
N SER A 38 3.57 11.69 12.14
CA SER A 38 4.51 10.68 12.64
C SER A 38 3.93 9.26 12.55
N HIS A 39 2.63 9.10 12.84
CA HIS A 39 1.94 7.82 12.70
C HIS A 39 1.95 7.33 11.25
N PHE A 40 1.55 8.18 10.28
CA PHE A 40 1.53 7.81 8.87
C PHE A 40 2.93 7.63 8.27
N LYS A 41 3.90 8.43 8.70
CA LYS A 41 5.31 8.27 8.30
C LYS A 41 5.82 6.87 8.67
N ARG A 42 5.58 6.43 9.92
CA ARG A 42 5.98 5.09 10.38
C ARG A 42 5.33 3.98 9.53
N ILE A 43 4.04 4.13 9.20
CA ILE A 43 3.32 3.18 8.34
C ILE A 43 3.94 3.11 6.95
N LEU A 44 4.13 4.27 6.30
CA LEU A 44 4.65 4.36 4.94
C LEU A 44 6.10 3.85 4.84
N GLU A 45 6.95 4.18 5.82
CA GLU A 45 8.34 3.70 5.85
C GLU A 45 8.44 2.19 6.05
N ALA A 46 7.68 1.63 6.99
CA ALA A 46 7.65 0.19 7.22
C ALA A 46 7.14 -0.56 5.98
N TRP A 47 6.06 -0.07 5.38
CA TRP A 47 5.50 -0.67 4.17
C TRP A 47 6.45 -0.59 2.97
N ARG A 48 7.12 0.56 2.77
CA ARG A 48 8.16 0.72 1.75
C ARG A 48 9.28 -0.29 1.95
N ASN A 49 9.77 -0.45 3.18
CA ASN A 49 10.89 -1.34 3.48
C ASN A 49 10.50 -2.80 3.23
N GLN A 50 9.31 -3.23 3.66
CA GLN A 50 8.83 -4.57 3.36
C GLN A 50 8.74 -4.83 1.85
N LEU A 51 8.16 -3.90 1.08
CA LEU A 51 8.06 -4.06 -0.38
C LEU A 51 9.45 -4.13 -1.04
N ARG A 52 10.46 -3.42 -0.51
CA ARG A 52 11.83 -3.53 -1.01
C ARG A 52 12.41 -4.92 -0.72
N ASP A 53 12.22 -5.43 0.49
CA ASP A 53 12.65 -6.78 0.86
C ASP A 53 11.96 -7.86 0.01
N GLU A 54 10.67 -7.69 -0.31
CA GLU A 54 9.90 -8.58 -1.18
C GLU A 54 10.42 -8.56 -2.64
N VAL A 55 10.71 -7.37 -3.16
CA VAL A 55 11.31 -7.21 -4.50
C VAL A 55 12.69 -7.88 -4.56
N ASP A 56 13.54 -7.68 -3.54
CA ASP A 56 14.89 -8.25 -3.50
C ASP A 56 14.87 -9.78 -3.40
N ARG A 57 13.93 -10.34 -2.62
CA ARG A 57 13.70 -11.80 -2.54
C ARG A 57 13.23 -12.37 -3.87
N THR A 58 12.28 -11.71 -4.52
CA THR A 58 11.74 -12.15 -5.82
C THR A 58 12.85 -12.14 -6.88
N VAL A 59 13.70 -11.11 -6.91
CA VAL A 59 14.84 -11.06 -7.84
C VAL A 59 15.82 -12.21 -7.59
N SER A 60 16.10 -12.52 -6.33
CA SER A 60 17.00 -13.63 -5.97
C SER A 60 16.41 -14.98 -6.40
N HIS A 61 15.12 -15.20 -6.14
CA HIS A 61 14.38 -16.40 -6.57
C HIS A 61 14.46 -16.61 -8.09
N MET A 62 14.12 -15.56 -8.85
CA MET A 62 14.19 -15.58 -10.32
C MET A 62 15.61 -15.88 -10.84
N GLN A 63 16.66 -15.39 -10.16
CA GLN A 63 18.04 -15.65 -10.57
C GLN A 63 18.44 -17.11 -10.32
N GLU A 64 18.02 -17.68 -9.19
CA GLU A 64 18.23 -19.09 -8.86
C GLU A 64 17.50 -20.02 -9.83
N GLU A 65 16.23 -19.74 -10.14
CA GLU A 65 15.46 -20.51 -11.11
C GLU A 65 16.04 -20.40 -12.52
N ALA A 66 16.49 -19.23 -12.94
CA ALA A 66 17.10 -19.03 -14.27
C ALA A 66 18.45 -19.76 -14.42
N ALA A 67 19.14 -20.05 -13.32
CA ALA A 67 20.36 -20.86 -13.32
C ALA A 67 20.07 -22.37 -13.50
N ASN A 68 18.83 -22.80 -13.26
CA ASN A 68 18.39 -24.19 -13.40
C ASN A 68 17.69 -24.37 -14.75
N PHE A 69 18.29 -25.16 -15.64
CA PHE A 69 17.68 -25.46 -16.94
C PHE A 69 16.51 -26.45 -16.75
N PRO A 70 15.25 -26.04 -17.03
CA PRO A 70 14.13 -26.96 -16.94
C PRO A 70 14.23 -28.01 -18.04
N ASP A 71 13.61 -29.16 -17.82
CA ASP A 71 13.41 -30.12 -18.89
C ASP A 71 12.39 -29.58 -19.91
N PRO A 72 12.29 -30.18 -21.12
CA PRO A 72 11.37 -29.68 -22.14
C PRO A 72 9.89 -29.72 -21.75
N ALA A 73 9.50 -30.56 -20.78
CA ALA A 73 8.12 -30.69 -20.32
C ALA A 73 7.75 -29.57 -19.35
N ASP A 74 8.69 -29.15 -18.49
CA ASP A 74 8.48 -28.14 -17.45
C ASP A 74 8.78 -26.71 -17.93
N ARG A 75 9.45 -26.54 -19.08
CA ARG A 75 9.83 -25.22 -19.61
C ARG A 75 8.64 -24.27 -19.74
N ALA A 76 7.49 -24.76 -20.21
CA ALA A 76 6.31 -23.92 -20.39
C ALA A 76 5.77 -23.38 -19.05
N THR A 77 5.78 -24.21 -18.01
CA THR A 77 5.35 -23.83 -16.66
C THR A 77 6.28 -22.80 -16.06
N GLN A 78 7.60 -23.02 -16.15
CA GLN A 78 8.59 -22.07 -15.65
C GLN A 78 8.46 -20.70 -16.34
N GLU A 79 8.31 -20.67 -17.67
CA GLU A 79 8.14 -19.41 -18.42
C GLU A 79 6.88 -18.62 -17.99
N GLU A 80 5.78 -19.33 -17.69
CA GLU A 80 4.56 -18.72 -17.17
C GLU A 80 4.76 -18.10 -15.78
N GLU A 81 5.41 -18.84 -14.87
CA GLU A 81 5.73 -18.39 -13.51
C GLU A 81 6.62 -17.14 -13.55
N PHE A 82 7.70 -17.16 -14.35
CA PHE A 82 8.56 -16.00 -14.56
C PHE A 82 7.80 -14.77 -15.06
N SER A 83 6.90 -14.97 -16.04
CA SER A 83 6.09 -13.87 -16.60
C SER A 83 5.17 -13.25 -15.54
N LEU A 84 4.61 -14.07 -14.65
CA LEU A 84 3.79 -13.61 -13.54
C LEU A 84 4.61 -12.83 -12.52
N GLU A 85 5.77 -13.36 -12.10
CA GLU A 85 6.67 -12.71 -11.15
C GLU A 85 7.18 -11.36 -11.66
N LEU A 86 7.59 -11.29 -12.94
CA LEU A 86 8.00 -10.03 -13.58
C LEU A 86 6.91 -8.96 -13.50
N ARG A 87 5.66 -9.33 -13.81
CA ARG A 87 4.52 -8.40 -13.77
C ARG A 87 4.21 -7.93 -12.36
N ASN A 88 4.28 -8.82 -11.37
CA ASN A 88 4.04 -8.49 -9.97
C ASN A 88 5.13 -7.56 -9.44
N ARG A 89 6.40 -7.87 -9.69
CA ARG A 89 7.53 -7.02 -9.33
C ARG A 89 7.43 -5.62 -9.92
N ASP A 90 7.01 -5.49 -11.18
CA ASP A 90 6.81 -4.18 -11.81
C ASP A 90 5.69 -3.37 -11.14
N ARG A 91 4.64 -4.03 -10.65
CA ARG A 91 3.58 -3.39 -9.85
C ARG A 91 4.11 -2.94 -8.49
N GLU A 92 4.88 -3.77 -7.80
CA GLU A 92 5.51 -3.45 -6.52
C GLU A 92 6.48 -2.27 -6.65
N ARG A 93 7.33 -2.25 -7.67
CA ARG A 93 8.22 -1.11 -7.95
C ARG A 93 7.46 0.20 -8.19
N LYS A 94 6.34 0.15 -8.91
CA LYS A 94 5.46 1.32 -9.09
C LYS A 94 4.82 1.75 -7.77
N LEU A 95 4.43 0.79 -6.93
CA LEU A 95 3.87 1.07 -5.61
C LEU A 95 4.90 1.69 -4.67
N ILE A 96 6.15 1.19 -4.64
CA ILE A 96 7.26 1.78 -3.89
C ILE A 96 7.45 3.25 -4.28
N LYS A 97 7.51 3.54 -5.59
CA LYS A 97 7.60 4.94 -6.08
C LYS A 97 6.41 5.78 -5.64
N LYS A 98 5.21 5.20 -5.59
CA LYS A 98 4.02 5.90 -5.09
C LYS A 98 4.15 6.21 -3.60
N ILE A 99 4.60 5.25 -2.79
CA ILE A 99 4.84 5.45 -1.36
C ILE A 99 5.92 6.52 -1.12
N GLU A 100 7.01 6.52 -1.89
CA GLU A 100 8.04 7.55 -1.83
C GLU A 100 7.49 8.94 -2.16
N LYS A 101 6.61 9.05 -3.17
CA LYS A 101 5.89 10.30 -3.46
C LYS A 101 5.00 10.71 -2.29
N THR A 102 4.29 9.77 -1.68
CA THR A 102 3.43 10.05 -0.53
C THR A 102 4.24 10.47 0.70
N LEU A 103 5.40 9.86 0.95
CA LEU A 103 6.31 10.26 2.03
C LEU A 103 6.77 11.72 1.87
N LYS A 104 7.07 12.16 0.64
CA LYS A 104 7.38 13.56 0.38
C LYS A 104 6.23 14.49 0.76
N LYS A 105 4.98 14.13 0.45
CA LYS A 105 3.81 14.92 0.88
C LYS A 105 3.70 15.02 2.41
N VAL A 106 4.09 13.96 3.14
CA VAL A 106 4.13 13.98 4.60
C VAL A 106 5.23 14.90 5.11
N GLU A 107 6.37 14.99 4.41
CA GLU A 107 7.47 15.90 4.74
C GLU A 107 7.17 17.36 4.40
N ASP A 108 6.35 17.58 3.37
CA ASP A 108 5.95 18.90 2.88
C ASP A 108 4.64 19.44 3.54
N ASP A 109 4.12 18.74 4.56
CA ASP A 109 2.84 19.05 5.24
C ASP A 109 1.60 19.13 4.29
N ASP A 110 1.64 18.45 3.14
CA ASP A 110 0.57 18.37 2.12
C ASP A 110 -0.10 16.97 2.10
N PHE A 111 -0.04 16.25 3.22
CA PHE A 111 -0.61 14.92 3.35
C PHE A 111 -2.03 14.96 3.95
N GLY A 112 -2.88 14.02 3.53
CA GLY A 112 -4.20 13.81 4.12
C GLY A 112 -5.37 14.46 3.36
N TYR A 113 -5.12 15.35 2.40
CA TYR A 113 -6.18 16.04 1.68
C TYR A 113 -6.46 15.45 0.30
N CYS A 114 -7.70 15.57 -0.16
CA CYS A 114 -8.12 15.15 -1.50
C CYS A 114 -7.53 16.08 -2.57
N GLU A 115 -6.75 15.55 -3.50
CA GLU A 115 -6.15 16.32 -4.60
C GLU A 115 -7.20 16.97 -5.53
N SER A 116 -8.44 16.50 -5.54
CA SER A 116 -9.49 17.02 -6.43
C SER A 116 -10.37 18.10 -5.81
N CYS A 117 -10.60 18.09 -4.50
CA CYS A 117 -11.54 19.01 -3.85
C CYS A 117 -11.04 19.62 -2.53
N GLY A 118 -9.83 19.26 -2.09
CA GLY A 118 -9.20 19.82 -0.88
C GLY A 118 -9.78 19.32 0.44
N VAL A 119 -10.82 18.48 0.44
CA VAL A 119 -11.39 17.96 1.69
C VAL A 119 -10.47 16.95 2.35
N GLU A 120 -10.52 16.88 3.68
CA GLU A 120 -9.81 15.90 4.49
C GLU A 120 -10.19 14.47 4.12
N ILE A 121 -9.18 13.60 4.04
CA ILE A 121 -9.37 12.17 3.90
C ILE A 121 -9.36 11.57 5.30
N GLY A 122 -10.44 10.89 5.69
CA GLY A 122 -10.55 10.32 7.04
C GLY A 122 -9.38 9.42 7.44
N ILE A 123 -8.94 9.53 8.70
CA ILE A 123 -7.74 8.84 9.22
C ILE A 123 -7.83 7.33 9.02
N ARG A 124 -8.96 6.71 9.38
CA ARG A 124 -9.19 5.26 9.14
C ARG A 124 -9.02 4.84 7.69
N ARG A 125 -9.35 5.72 6.74
CA ARG A 125 -9.18 5.45 5.31
C ARG A 125 -7.72 5.54 4.90
N LEU A 126 -6.98 6.51 5.41
CA LEU A 126 -5.53 6.61 5.19
C LEU A 126 -4.79 5.46 5.86
N GLU A 127 -5.23 4.97 7.03
CA GLU A 127 -4.63 3.78 7.66
C GLU A 127 -4.81 2.52 6.81
N ALA A 128 -5.98 2.39 6.17
CA ALA A 128 -6.26 1.29 5.26
C ALA A 128 -5.50 1.44 3.93
N ARG A 129 -5.34 2.67 3.44
CA ARG A 129 -4.63 2.96 2.19
C ARG A 129 -3.90 4.32 2.28
N PRO A 130 -2.65 4.35 2.77
CA PRO A 130 -1.97 5.62 3.08
C PRO A 130 -1.53 6.36 1.82
N THR A 131 -1.50 5.70 0.65
CA THR A 131 -1.22 6.32 -0.65
C THR A 131 -2.49 6.80 -1.38
N ALA A 132 -3.57 7.07 -0.66
CA ALA A 132 -4.83 7.51 -1.28
C ALA A 132 -4.77 9.01 -1.60
N ASP A 133 -4.99 9.37 -2.87
CA ASP A 133 -4.89 10.76 -3.34
C ASP A 133 -6.23 11.51 -3.37
N LEU A 134 -7.36 10.79 -3.33
CA LEU A 134 -8.71 11.35 -3.45
C LEU A 134 -9.55 10.97 -2.25
N CYS A 135 -10.56 11.76 -1.87
CA CYS A 135 -11.62 11.34 -0.95
C CYS A 135 -12.49 10.23 -1.56
N ILE A 136 -13.41 9.66 -0.76
CA ILE A 136 -14.27 8.56 -1.22
C ILE A 136 -15.18 8.98 -2.38
N ASP A 137 -15.76 10.18 -2.32
CA ASP A 137 -16.69 10.67 -3.33
C ASP A 137 -15.99 10.92 -4.66
N CYS A 138 -14.87 11.67 -4.65
CA CYS A 138 -14.06 11.91 -5.84
C CYS A 138 -13.52 10.61 -6.43
N LYS A 139 -13.12 9.65 -5.60
CA LYS A 139 -12.64 8.35 -6.09
C LYS A 139 -13.76 7.55 -6.75
N THR A 140 -14.96 7.54 -6.17
CA THR A 140 -16.13 6.86 -6.72
C THR A 140 -16.54 7.47 -8.06
N LEU A 141 -16.59 8.80 -8.15
CA LEU A 141 -16.87 9.50 -9.40
C LEU A 141 -15.82 9.20 -10.48
N ALA A 142 -14.54 9.16 -10.13
CA ALA A 142 -13.47 8.82 -11.06
C ALA A 142 -13.65 7.40 -11.62
N GLU A 143 -14.02 6.42 -10.79
CA GLU A 143 -14.24 5.03 -11.21
C GLU A 143 -15.49 4.87 -12.10
N ILE A 144 -16.56 5.64 -11.83
CA ILE A 144 -17.75 5.66 -12.71
C ILE A 144 -17.37 6.21 -14.09
N ARG A 145 -16.63 7.32 -14.14
CA ARG A 145 -16.16 7.93 -15.39
C ARG A 145 -15.25 6.99 -16.18
N GLU A 146 -14.33 6.31 -15.49
CA GLU A 146 -13.43 5.33 -16.11
C GLU A 146 -14.23 4.22 -16.81
N LYS A 147 -15.24 3.65 -16.16
CA LYS A 147 -16.12 2.62 -16.76
C LYS A 147 -16.89 3.12 -17.97
N GLN A 148 -17.33 4.38 -17.95
CA GLN A 148 -18.08 4.97 -19.06
C GLN A 148 -17.20 5.33 -20.27
N MET A 149 -15.91 5.64 -20.06
CA MET A 149 -14.98 5.99 -21.12
C MET A 149 -14.22 4.80 -21.71
N ALA A 150 -14.07 3.73 -20.92
CA ALA A 150 -13.34 2.53 -21.33
C ALA A 150 -14.24 1.45 -21.99
N GLY A 151 -15.57 1.62 -21.92
CA GLY A 151 -16.54 0.78 -22.63
C GLY A 151 -16.81 1.29 -24.04
#